data_AF-A0A0K0Y9Z8-F1
#
_entry.id   AF-A0A0K0Y9Z8-F1
#
_cell.length_a   1.000
_cell.length_b   1.000
_cell.length_c   1.000
_cell.angle_alpha   90.00
_cell.angle_beta   90.00
_cell.angle_gamma   90.00
#
_symmetry.space_group_name_H-M   'P 1'
#
loop_
_entity.id
_entity.type
_entity.pdbx_description
1 polymer ?
#
loop_
_entity_poly.entity_id
_entity_poly.type
_entity_poly.pdbx_seq_one_letter_code
_entity_poly.pdbx_strand_id
1 'polypeptide(L)'
;MPTFEDPTILITRPAADAERFLQMLRADSGPFDAIKCPAFSFEEIPTKQSDFDAAVFTSKAGVLFAPEGQGRVAYCVGDATAQLANVAGYAPLSANGSAEDLVELILRKSPTVSLQHIRGENSTGNVTERLIAQGIRCTEAIAYRKVPQTPSESIKKDLSSASKLILPLFSAETVSILASWALQLDGCTVVAISGAVAKSAETLLPKKVVVSERPDMRGMAAATARLIA
;
A
#
# COMPACT_ATOMS: atom_id res chain seq x y z
N MET A 1 1.17 -13.15 26.41
CA MET A 1 1.65 -11.75 26.43
C MET A 1 0.62 -10.93 27.19
N PRO A 2 0.99 -9.91 27.98
CA PRO A 2 -0.01 -9.02 28.58
C PRO A 2 -0.80 -8.35 27.46
N THR A 3 -2.13 -8.35 27.61
CA THR A 3 -3.10 -7.68 26.74
C THR A 3 -3.43 -6.31 27.30
N PHE A 4 -3.88 -5.40 26.45
CA PHE A 4 -4.34 -4.07 26.78
C PHE A 4 -5.87 -4.05 26.80
N GLU A 5 -6.47 -3.58 27.88
CA GLU A 5 -7.89 -3.19 27.91
C GLU A 5 -8.05 -1.83 27.21
N ASP A 6 -9.00 -1.73 26.28
CA ASP A 6 -9.35 -0.51 25.53
C ASP A 6 -8.14 0.29 25.01
N PRO A 7 -7.23 -0.32 24.22
CA PRO A 7 -6.12 0.42 23.63
C PRO A 7 -6.58 1.33 22.49
N THR A 8 -5.74 2.30 22.15
CA THR A 8 -5.90 3.09 20.92
C THR A 8 -5.01 2.50 19.83
N ILE A 9 -5.59 2.22 18.66
CA ILE A 9 -4.89 1.71 17.49
C ILE A 9 -4.71 2.83 16.48
N LEU A 10 -3.47 3.21 16.19
CA LEU A 10 -3.15 4.17 15.14
C LEU A 10 -2.94 3.45 13.81
N ILE A 11 -3.83 3.72 12.86
CA ILE A 11 -3.85 3.05 11.55
C ILE A 11 -3.37 4.03 10.48
N THR A 12 -2.21 3.71 9.93
CA THR A 12 -1.46 4.60 9.02
C THR A 12 -1.57 4.21 7.55
N ARG A 13 -2.41 3.23 7.23
CA ARG A 13 -2.67 2.80 5.86
C ARG A 13 -3.62 3.77 5.13
N PRO A 14 -3.58 3.83 3.79
CA PRO A 14 -4.60 4.52 3.00
C PRO A 14 -6.02 4.01 3.30
N ALA A 15 -7.03 4.86 3.11
CA ALA A 15 -8.39 4.66 3.60
C ALA A 15 -9.00 3.27 3.31
N ALA A 16 -8.92 2.79 2.05
CA ALA A 16 -9.48 1.49 1.69
C ALA A 16 -8.80 0.31 2.40
N ASP A 17 -7.48 0.36 2.52
CA ASP A 17 -6.72 -0.68 3.21
C ASP A 17 -6.85 -0.57 4.74
N ALA A 18 -7.01 0.64 5.27
CA ALA A 18 -7.27 0.89 6.69
C ALA A 18 -8.62 0.28 7.11
N GLU A 19 -9.66 0.44 6.29
CA GLU A 19 -10.99 -0.10 6.60
C GLU A 19 -11.02 -1.62 6.55
N ARG A 20 -10.36 -2.23 5.56
CA ARG A 20 -10.19 -3.68 5.49
C ARG A 20 -9.42 -4.23 6.69
N PHE A 21 -8.38 -3.54 7.12
CA PHE A 21 -7.62 -3.91 8.31
C PHE A 21 -8.49 -3.82 9.58
N LEU A 22 -9.26 -2.74 9.74
CA LEU A 22 -10.20 -2.59 10.86
C LEU A 22 -11.24 -3.71 10.92
N GLN A 23 -11.81 -4.07 9.77
CA GLN A 23 -12.79 -5.15 9.70
C GLN A 23 -12.18 -6.48 10.17
N MET A 24 -10.96 -6.80 9.72
CA MET A 24 -10.25 -8.00 10.15
C MET A 24 -9.89 -7.96 11.64
N LEU A 25 -9.41 -6.81 12.13
CA LEU A 25 -9.02 -6.66 13.53
C LEU A 25 -10.22 -6.83 14.47
N ARG A 26 -11.34 -6.16 14.17
CA ARG A 26 -12.58 -6.24 14.98
C ARG A 26 -13.20 -7.64 15.00
N ALA A 27 -12.92 -8.48 14.00
CA ALA A 27 -13.42 -9.84 13.99
C ALA A 27 -12.79 -10.72 15.07
N ASP A 28 -11.55 -10.40 15.46
CA ASP A 28 -10.71 -11.28 16.29
C ASP A 28 -10.24 -10.61 17.61
N SER A 29 -10.62 -9.36 17.89
CA SER A 29 -10.16 -8.60 19.07
C SER A 29 -11.28 -8.20 20.03
N GLY A 30 -10.92 -7.92 21.29
CA GLY A 30 -11.76 -7.16 22.21
C GLY A 30 -11.92 -5.68 21.81
N PRO A 31 -12.54 -4.86 22.68
CA PRO A 31 -12.80 -3.44 22.42
C PRO A 31 -11.51 -2.61 22.30
N PHE A 32 -11.54 -1.62 21.39
CA PHE A 32 -10.44 -0.68 21.16
C PHE A 32 -10.94 0.59 20.47
N ASP A 33 -10.21 1.68 20.63
CA ASP A 33 -10.39 2.91 19.88
C ASP A 33 -9.50 2.92 18.63
N ALA A 34 -10.02 3.42 17.51
CA ALA A 34 -9.30 3.47 16.25
C ALA A 34 -9.08 4.91 15.77
N ILE A 35 -7.82 5.30 15.58
CA ILE A 35 -7.45 6.56 14.94
C ILE A 35 -6.90 6.24 13.55
N LYS A 36 -7.65 6.63 12.51
CA LYS A 36 -7.20 6.54 11.12
C LYS A 36 -6.42 7.81 10.75
N CYS A 37 -5.14 7.66 10.48
CA CYS A 37 -4.26 8.75 10.06
C CYS A 37 -3.28 8.23 9.00
N PRO A 38 -3.70 8.17 7.72
CA PRO A 38 -2.85 7.68 6.64
C PRO A 38 -1.51 8.40 6.62
N ALA A 39 -0.40 7.65 6.58
CA ALA A 39 0.94 8.24 6.53
C ALA A 39 1.27 8.83 5.16
N PHE A 40 0.55 8.44 4.12
CA PHE A 40 0.71 9.00 2.79
C PHE A 40 -0.61 8.93 2.03
N SER A 41 -0.72 9.77 1.01
CA SER A 41 -1.75 9.70 -0.01
C SER A 41 -1.10 9.54 -1.38
N PHE A 42 -1.94 9.35 -2.40
CA PHE A 42 -1.53 9.52 -3.78
C PHE A 42 -2.23 10.75 -4.34
N GLU A 43 -1.46 11.63 -4.96
CA GLU A 43 -1.97 12.78 -5.68
C GLU A 43 -1.88 12.51 -7.18
N GLU A 44 -2.92 12.88 -7.91
CA GLU A 44 -2.91 12.83 -9.37
C GLU A 44 -1.85 13.79 -9.93
N ILE A 45 -1.09 13.31 -10.90
CA ILE A 45 -0.26 14.16 -11.75
C ILE A 45 -1.02 14.30 -13.07
N PRO A 46 -1.41 15.51 -13.48
CA PRO A 46 -2.05 15.72 -14.76
C PRO A 46 -1.11 15.25 -15.88
N THR A 47 -1.47 14.13 -16.52
CA THR A 47 -0.77 13.62 -17.69
C THR A 47 -1.53 14.00 -18.94
N LYS A 48 -0.82 14.26 -20.04
CA LYS A 48 -1.46 14.25 -21.35
C LYS A 48 -1.94 12.82 -21.60
N GLN A 49 -3.25 12.63 -21.67
CA GLN A 49 -3.84 11.38 -22.12
C GLN A 49 -3.31 11.11 -23.54
N SER A 50 -2.41 10.14 -23.67
CA SER A 50 -2.10 9.58 -24.98
C SER A 50 -3.07 8.44 -25.24
N ASP A 51 -3.58 8.34 -26.46
CA ASP A 51 -4.33 7.15 -26.87
C ASP A 51 -3.44 5.91 -26.71
N PHE A 52 -4.02 4.87 -26.13
CA PHE A 52 -3.41 3.56 -25.97
C PHE A 52 -4.45 2.46 -26.11
N ASP A 53 -4.00 1.29 -26.57
CA ASP A 53 -4.88 0.14 -26.82
C ASP A 53 -4.90 -0.83 -25.62
N ALA A 54 -3.79 -0.93 -24.89
CA ALA A 54 -3.66 -1.79 -23.72
C ALA A 54 -2.91 -1.08 -22.57
N ALA A 55 -3.37 -1.30 -21.34
CA ALA A 55 -2.72 -0.78 -20.14
C ALA A 55 -1.70 -1.77 -19.57
N VAL A 56 -0.67 -1.25 -18.93
CA VAL A 56 0.24 -2.00 -18.07
C VAL A 56 0.15 -1.41 -16.66
N PHE A 57 -0.12 -2.26 -15.67
CA PHE A 57 -0.27 -1.87 -14.28
C PHE A 57 0.68 -2.65 -13.36
N THR A 58 1.61 -1.93 -12.75
CA THR A 58 2.54 -2.45 -11.74
C THR A 58 2.09 -2.21 -10.30
N SER A 59 0.94 -1.55 -10.10
CA SER A 59 0.35 -1.35 -8.79
C SER A 59 -1.16 -1.12 -8.87
N LYS A 60 -1.85 -1.34 -7.74
CA LYS A 60 -3.27 -0.97 -7.59
C LYS A 60 -3.51 0.53 -7.82
N ALA A 61 -2.57 1.39 -7.38
CA ALA A 61 -2.69 2.83 -7.57
C ALA A 61 -2.65 3.19 -9.06
N GLY A 62 -1.86 2.51 -9.89
CA GLY A 62 -1.89 2.69 -11.35
C GLY A 62 -3.28 2.53 -11.93
N VAL A 63 -4.06 1.57 -11.45
CA VAL A 63 -5.45 1.37 -11.89
C VAL A 63 -6.37 2.51 -11.44
N LEU A 64 -6.19 3.03 -10.22
CA LEU A 64 -7.04 4.10 -9.67
C LEU A 64 -6.87 5.45 -10.39
N PHE A 65 -5.70 5.71 -10.95
CA PHE A 65 -5.40 6.93 -11.71
C PHE A 65 -5.43 6.71 -13.23
N ALA A 66 -5.93 5.56 -13.68
CA ALA A 66 -6.14 5.27 -15.08
C ALA A 66 -7.53 5.74 -15.52
N PRO A 67 -7.73 6.04 -16.82
CA PRO A 67 -9.07 6.17 -17.37
C PRO A 67 -9.85 4.84 -17.26
N GLU A 68 -11.17 4.90 -17.44
CA GLU A 68 -11.98 3.69 -17.51
C GLU A 68 -11.48 2.73 -18.60
N GLY A 69 -11.48 1.43 -18.26
CA GLY A 69 -10.90 0.42 -19.13
C GLY A 69 -11.64 0.23 -20.45
N GLN A 70 -12.98 0.33 -20.45
CA GLN A 70 -13.82 0.17 -21.64
C GLN A 70 -13.52 -1.13 -22.43
N GLY A 71 -13.19 -2.21 -21.71
CA GLY A 71 -12.82 -3.50 -22.29
C GLY A 71 -11.38 -3.62 -22.79
N ARG A 72 -10.55 -2.56 -22.69
CA ARG A 72 -9.12 -2.61 -23.04
C ARG A 72 -8.42 -3.70 -22.23
N VAL A 73 -7.42 -4.34 -22.84
CA VAL A 73 -6.57 -5.31 -22.16
C VAL A 73 -5.73 -4.60 -21.10
N ALA A 74 -5.58 -5.20 -19.93
CA ALA A 74 -4.69 -4.71 -18.87
C ALA A 74 -3.70 -5.79 -18.41
N TYR A 75 -2.41 -5.60 -18.68
CA TYR A 75 -1.37 -6.46 -18.15
C TYR A 75 -1.02 -6.03 -16.72
N CYS A 76 -1.29 -6.89 -15.75
CA CYS A 76 -1.19 -6.58 -14.34
C CYS A 76 -0.09 -7.42 -13.67
N VAL A 77 0.72 -6.79 -12.83
CA VAL A 77 1.82 -7.47 -12.12
C VAL A 77 1.34 -8.62 -11.23
N GLY A 78 0.16 -8.51 -10.64
CA GLY A 78 -0.38 -9.53 -9.76
C GLY A 78 -1.89 -9.48 -9.59
N ASP A 79 -2.44 -10.53 -8.97
CA ASP A 79 -3.88 -10.81 -8.95
C ASP A 79 -4.71 -9.70 -8.29
N ALA A 80 -4.20 -9.08 -7.22
CA ALA A 80 -4.90 -7.98 -6.56
C ALA A 80 -5.02 -6.74 -7.46
N THR A 81 -4.04 -6.50 -8.34
CA THR A 81 -4.08 -5.42 -9.33
C THR A 81 -5.02 -5.80 -10.47
N ALA A 82 -4.97 -7.05 -10.95
CA ALA A 82 -5.88 -7.56 -11.97
C ALA A 82 -7.35 -7.49 -11.54
N GLN A 83 -7.67 -7.89 -10.31
CA GLN A 83 -9.02 -7.77 -9.76
C GLN A 83 -9.53 -6.32 -9.76
N LEU A 84 -8.69 -5.36 -9.36
CA LEU A 84 -9.05 -3.96 -9.38
C LEU A 84 -9.21 -3.44 -10.83
N ALA A 85 -8.35 -3.85 -11.76
CA ALA A 85 -8.46 -3.49 -13.17
C ALA A 85 -9.76 -4.02 -13.79
N ASN A 86 -10.19 -5.23 -13.43
CA ASN A 86 -11.49 -5.77 -13.85
C ASN A 86 -12.65 -4.89 -13.37
N VAL A 87 -12.62 -4.45 -12.11
CA VAL A 87 -13.64 -3.54 -11.54
C VAL A 87 -13.62 -2.18 -12.25
N ALA A 88 -12.46 -1.71 -12.68
CA ALA A 88 -12.29 -0.48 -13.46
C ALA A 88 -12.64 -0.64 -14.96
N GLY A 89 -13.21 -1.79 -15.37
CA GLY A 89 -13.69 -2.03 -16.73
C GLY A 89 -12.63 -2.48 -17.74
N TYR A 90 -11.45 -2.91 -17.28
CA TYR A 90 -10.45 -3.54 -18.14
C TYR A 90 -10.69 -5.05 -18.29
N ALA A 91 -10.05 -5.67 -19.28
CA ALA A 91 -9.91 -7.12 -19.42
C ALA A 91 -8.50 -7.54 -18.95
N PRO A 92 -8.30 -7.87 -17.66
CA PRO A 92 -6.96 -8.01 -17.10
C PRO A 92 -6.31 -9.38 -17.35
N LEU A 93 -4.99 -9.37 -17.50
CA LEU A 93 -4.12 -10.53 -17.50
C LEU A 93 -3.11 -10.37 -16.37
N SER A 94 -3.18 -11.24 -15.36
CA SER A 94 -2.24 -11.23 -14.24
C SER A 94 -0.98 -12.03 -14.57
N ALA A 95 0.19 -11.45 -14.26
CA ALA A 95 1.44 -12.19 -14.21
C ALA A 95 1.63 -12.96 -12.89
N ASN A 96 0.82 -12.66 -11.87
CA ASN A 96 0.88 -13.23 -10.53
C ASN A 96 2.32 -13.28 -9.94
N GLY A 97 3.06 -12.19 -10.10
CA GLY A 97 4.47 -12.17 -9.75
C GLY A 97 5.04 -10.76 -9.63
N SER A 98 6.24 -10.59 -10.17
CA SER A 98 7.05 -9.39 -10.14
C SER A 98 6.99 -8.62 -11.47
N ALA A 99 7.71 -7.50 -11.53
CA ALA A 99 7.91 -6.77 -12.78
C ALA A 99 8.58 -7.63 -13.86
N GLU A 100 9.41 -8.61 -13.48
CA GLU A 100 10.02 -9.58 -14.40
C GLU A 100 8.94 -10.45 -15.06
N ASP A 101 8.12 -11.10 -14.24
CA ASP A 101 7.05 -11.99 -14.69
C ASP A 101 6.04 -11.25 -15.58
N LEU A 102 5.80 -9.96 -15.28
CA LEU A 102 4.97 -9.08 -16.10
C LEU A 102 5.57 -8.83 -17.48
N VAL A 103 6.87 -8.54 -17.56
CA VAL A 103 7.57 -8.35 -18.83
C VAL A 103 7.53 -9.66 -19.64
N GLU A 104 7.87 -10.80 -19.02
CA GLU A 104 7.80 -12.11 -19.68
C GLU A 104 6.39 -12.44 -20.20
N LEU A 105 5.35 -12.16 -19.40
CA LEU A 105 3.96 -12.34 -19.82
C LEU A 105 3.64 -11.53 -21.07
N ILE A 106 4.02 -10.25 -21.10
CA ILE A 106 3.75 -9.36 -22.24
C ILE A 106 4.51 -9.84 -23.47
N LEU A 107 5.78 -10.21 -23.34
CA LEU A 107 6.58 -10.74 -24.44
C LEU A 107 5.97 -12.01 -25.02
N ARG A 108 5.55 -12.95 -24.17
CA ARG A 108 4.85 -14.18 -24.59
C ARG A 108 3.54 -13.90 -25.32
N LYS A 109 2.82 -12.84 -24.92
CA LYS A 109 1.58 -12.43 -25.59
C LYS A 109 1.84 -11.68 -26.89
N SER A 110 3.05 -11.12 -27.05
CA SER A 110 3.51 -10.42 -28.26
C SER A 110 2.46 -9.46 -28.84
N PRO A 111 1.93 -8.50 -28.03
CA PRO A 111 0.91 -7.60 -28.50
C PRO A 111 1.45 -6.73 -29.64
N THR A 112 0.66 -6.62 -30.72
CA THR A 112 0.97 -5.75 -31.85
C THR A 112 0.44 -4.32 -31.66
N VAL A 113 -0.34 -4.09 -30.59
CA VAL A 113 -1.00 -2.82 -30.26
C VAL A 113 -0.11 -1.92 -29.40
N SER A 114 -0.51 -0.66 -29.22
CA SER A 114 0.21 0.28 -28.35
C SER A 114 -0.10 0.03 -26.87
N LEU A 115 0.94 -0.09 -26.05
CA LEU A 115 0.83 -0.24 -24.59
C LEU A 115 1.13 1.10 -23.91
N GLN A 116 0.40 1.39 -22.83
CA GLN A 116 0.77 2.46 -21.91
C GLN A 116 0.96 1.90 -20.50
N HIS A 117 2.14 2.14 -19.92
CA HIS A 117 2.42 1.85 -18.53
C HIS A 117 2.01 3.04 -17.67
N ILE A 118 0.88 2.89 -16.99
CA ILE A 118 0.32 3.89 -16.08
C ILE A 118 0.90 3.63 -14.68
N ARG A 119 1.80 4.52 -14.26
CA ARG A 119 2.62 4.34 -13.05
C ARG A 119 2.67 5.58 -12.18
N GLY A 120 3.16 5.42 -10.96
CA GLY A 120 3.47 6.55 -10.09
C GLY A 120 4.70 7.29 -10.56
N GLU A 121 5.09 8.39 -9.92
CA GLU A 121 6.34 9.13 -10.18
C GLU A 121 7.57 8.25 -9.94
N ASN A 122 7.54 7.44 -8.89
CA ASN A 122 8.57 6.45 -8.59
C ASN A 122 8.04 5.04 -8.91
N SER A 123 8.79 4.27 -9.68
CA SER A 123 8.51 2.87 -9.99
C SER A 123 9.81 2.07 -9.96
N THR A 124 9.67 0.76 -9.87
CA THR A 124 10.80 -0.17 -9.87
C THR A 124 10.64 -1.16 -11.02
N GLY A 125 11.76 -1.72 -11.48
CA GLY A 125 11.79 -2.78 -12.48
C GLY A 125 11.83 -2.33 -13.95
N ASN A 126 11.84 -1.02 -14.22
CA ASN A 126 12.02 -0.41 -15.55
C ASN A 126 11.18 -1.07 -16.65
N VAL A 127 9.94 -1.44 -16.34
CA VAL A 127 9.07 -2.26 -17.21
C VAL A 127 8.97 -1.68 -18.62
N THR A 128 8.72 -0.38 -18.75
CA THR A 128 8.56 0.28 -20.05
C THR A 128 9.83 0.20 -20.90
N GLU A 129 10.98 0.56 -20.34
CA GLU A 129 12.28 0.52 -21.03
C GLU A 129 12.61 -0.89 -21.51
N ARG A 130 12.35 -1.89 -20.67
CA ARG A 130 12.58 -3.30 -20.98
C ARG A 130 11.68 -3.80 -22.12
N LEU A 131 10.41 -3.40 -22.14
CA LEU A 131 9.48 -3.73 -23.22
C LEU A 131 9.92 -3.07 -24.53
N ILE A 132 10.30 -1.79 -24.51
CA ILE A 132 10.81 -1.06 -25.68
C ILE A 132 12.07 -1.74 -26.22
N ALA A 133 13.00 -2.14 -25.36
CA ALA A 133 14.23 -2.82 -25.76
C ALA A 133 13.98 -4.17 -26.46
N GLN A 134 12.82 -4.79 -26.25
CA GLN A 134 12.38 -6.02 -26.90
C GLN A 134 11.44 -5.76 -28.10
N GLY A 135 11.32 -4.51 -28.55
CA GLY A 135 10.51 -4.12 -29.71
C GLY A 135 9.02 -3.97 -29.44
N ILE A 136 8.57 -4.01 -28.18
CA ILE A 136 7.17 -3.74 -27.84
C ILE A 136 6.92 -2.23 -27.83
N ARG A 137 5.85 -1.80 -28.50
CA ARG A 137 5.42 -0.39 -28.50
C ARG A 137 4.81 -0.03 -27.14
N CYS A 138 5.60 0.56 -26.25
CA CYS A 138 5.16 0.95 -24.91
C CYS A 138 5.55 2.40 -24.57
N THR A 139 4.65 3.16 -23.96
CA THR A 139 4.91 4.51 -23.42
C THR A 139 4.63 4.58 -21.93
N GLU A 140 5.14 5.61 -21.25
CA GLU A 140 4.84 5.86 -19.83
C GLU A 140 3.77 6.95 -19.67
N ALA A 141 2.88 6.75 -18.69
CA ALA A 141 2.10 7.82 -18.08
C ALA A 141 2.40 7.86 -16.58
N ILE A 142 3.10 8.91 -16.15
CA ILE A 142 3.33 9.20 -14.72
C ILE A 142 2.07 9.86 -14.16
N ALA A 143 1.10 9.05 -13.77
CA ALA A 143 -0.27 9.49 -13.47
C ALA A 143 -0.48 9.95 -12.03
N TYR A 144 0.43 9.61 -11.11
CA TYR A 144 0.30 10.00 -9.71
C TYR A 144 1.66 10.09 -9.01
N ARG A 145 1.71 10.78 -7.89
CA ARG A 145 2.85 10.74 -6.96
C ARG A 145 2.38 10.36 -5.58
N LYS A 146 3.29 9.75 -4.83
CA LYS A 146 3.08 9.44 -3.42
C LYS A 146 3.48 10.65 -2.59
N VAL A 147 2.58 11.13 -1.75
CA VAL A 147 2.79 12.33 -0.92
C VAL A 147 2.69 11.95 0.55
N PRO A 148 3.78 12.10 1.34
CA PRO A 148 3.73 11.93 2.78
C PRO A 148 2.68 12.85 3.41
N GLN A 149 1.99 12.35 4.42
CA GLN A 149 0.96 13.08 5.14
C GLN A 149 1.39 13.29 6.59
N THR A 150 0.87 14.34 7.21
CA THR A 150 1.05 14.66 8.62
C THR A 150 -0.29 14.65 9.34
N PRO A 151 -0.34 14.28 10.63
CA PRO A 151 -1.58 14.30 11.40
C PRO A 151 -2.10 15.74 11.56
N SER A 152 -3.42 15.90 11.52
CA SER A 152 -4.07 17.15 11.91
C SER A 152 -3.84 17.45 13.40
N GLU A 153 -4.01 18.70 13.81
CA GLU A 153 -3.90 19.08 15.23
C GLU A 153 -4.88 18.33 16.14
N SER A 154 -6.08 18.01 15.63
CA SER A 154 -7.04 17.16 16.36
C SER A 154 -6.50 15.76 16.60
N ILE A 155 -5.97 15.10 15.56
CA ILE A 155 -5.38 13.76 15.66
C ILE A 155 -4.16 13.77 16.58
N LYS A 156 -3.31 14.81 16.51
CA LYS A 156 -2.16 14.94 17.42
C LYS A 156 -2.61 15.02 18.88
N LYS A 157 -3.67 15.79 19.17
CA LYS A 157 -4.24 15.91 20.51
C LYS A 157 -4.78 14.57 21.00
N ASP A 158 -5.55 13.86 20.17
CA ASP A 158 -6.11 12.55 20.51
C ASP A 158 -5.00 11.53 20.79
N LEU A 159 -3.98 11.47 19.92
CA LEU A 159 -2.81 10.60 20.10
C LEU A 159 -1.99 10.94 21.35
N SER A 160 -1.84 12.22 21.68
CA SER A 160 -1.13 12.65 22.90
C SER A 160 -1.88 12.25 24.18
N SER A 161 -3.19 12.03 24.10
CA SER A 161 -4.01 11.57 25.23
C SER A 161 -4.11 10.03 25.33
N ALA A 162 -3.64 9.31 24.30
CA ALA A 162 -3.71 7.86 24.26
C ALA A 162 -2.66 7.22 25.19
N SER A 163 -3.09 6.63 26.30
CA SER A 163 -2.20 5.98 27.27
C SER A 163 -1.69 4.60 26.84
N LYS A 164 -2.38 3.94 25.90
CA LYS A 164 -2.11 2.57 25.42
C LYS A 164 -2.11 2.54 23.89
N LEU A 165 -1.10 3.15 23.28
CA LEU A 165 -1.00 3.24 21.82
C LEU A 165 -0.40 1.96 21.22
N ILE A 166 -1.14 1.35 20.28
CA ILE A 166 -0.65 0.25 19.43
C ILE A 166 -0.55 0.75 18.00
N LEU A 167 0.59 0.46 17.36
CA LEU A 167 0.93 0.96 16.03
C LEU A 167 1.28 -0.20 15.07
N PRO A 168 0.32 -0.67 14.26
CA PRO A 168 0.58 -1.65 13.21
C PRO A 168 1.32 -1.02 12.02
N LEU A 169 2.54 -1.48 11.74
CA LEU A 169 3.44 -0.96 10.70
C LEU A 169 3.69 -1.98 9.60
N PHE A 170 3.31 -1.60 8.37
CA PHE A 170 3.35 -2.46 7.18
C PHE A 170 4.56 -2.20 6.28
N SER A 171 5.35 -1.16 6.54
CA SER A 171 6.54 -0.86 5.73
C SER A 171 7.53 0.02 6.50
N ALA A 172 8.82 -0.08 6.16
CA ALA A 172 9.85 0.80 6.72
C ALA A 172 9.67 2.26 6.26
N GLU A 173 9.14 2.47 5.06
CA GLU A 173 8.83 3.81 4.56
C GLU A 173 7.79 4.53 5.43
N THR A 174 6.75 3.81 5.88
CA THR A 174 5.78 4.35 6.85
C THR A 174 6.46 4.78 8.15
N VAL A 175 7.44 4.01 8.63
CA VAL A 175 8.21 4.37 9.83
C VAL A 175 8.95 5.69 9.61
N SER A 176 9.64 5.85 8.47
CA SER A 176 10.36 7.07 8.15
C SER A 176 9.45 8.30 8.09
N ILE A 177 8.23 8.15 7.57
CA ILE A 177 7.24 9.24 7.55
C ILE A 177 6.78 9.58 8.98
N LEU A 178 6.50 8.57 9.80
CA LEU A 178 6.08 8.78 11.19
C LEU A 178 7.17 9.46 12.02
N ALA A 179 8.43 9.10 11.79
CA ALA A 179 9.58 9.72 12.45
C ALA A 179 9.75 11.21 12.09
N SER A 180 9.17 11.67 10.97
CA SER A 180 9.14 13.09 10.60
C SER A 180 7.94 13.85 11.16
N TRP A 181 7.01 13.18 11.85
CA TRP A 181 5.89 13.86 12.48
C TRP A 181 6.37 14.64 13.71
N ALA A 182 5.91 15.88 13.85
CA ALA A 182 6.08 16.66 15.07
C ALA A 182 5.11 16.17 16.17
N LEU A 183 5.24 14.90 16.54
CA LEU A 183 4.41 14.18 17.51
C LEU A 183 5.26 13.10 18.18
N GLN A 184 5.19 13.00 19.51
CA GLN A 184 5.86 11.94 20.25
C GLN A 184 5.04 10.63 20.15
N LEU A 185 5.69 9.58 19.65
CA LEU A 185 5.14 8.23 19.55
C LEU A 185 5.92 7.23 20.42
N ASP A 186 6.79 7.73 21.29
CA ASP A 186 7.60 6.91 22.19
C ASP A 186 6.72 6.13 23.19
N GLY A 187 7.23 5.00 23.65
CA GLY A 187 6.50 4.15 24.60
C GLY A 187 5.32 3.38 23.98
N CYS A 188 5.02 3.55 22.69
CA CYS A 188 4.01 2.77 21.98
C CYS A 188 4.37 1.27 21.90
N THR A 189 3.38 0.45 21.55
CA THR A 189 3.60 -0.95 21.15
C THR A 189 3.48 -1.06 19.63
N VAL A 190 4.56 -1.47 18.97
CA VAL A 190 4.57 -1.67 17.51
C VAL A 190 4.22 -3.11 17.18
N VAL A 191 3.37 -3.29 16.17
CA VAL A 191 3.20 -4.57 15.47
C VAL A 191 3.77 -4.41 14.07
N ALA A 192 4.86 -5.10 13.75
CA ALA A 192 5.58 -4.97 12.49
C ALA A 192 5.31 -6.16 11.57
N ILE A 193 5.12 -5.90 10.28
CA ILE A 193 4.87 -6.97 9.28
C ILE A 193 6.05 -7.90 9.06
N SER A 194 7.26 -7.45 9.40
CA SER A 194 8.51 -8.21 9.25
C SER A 194 9.57 -7.73 10.22
N GLY A 195 10.63 -8.52 10.39
CA GLY A 195 11.81 -8.15 11.20
C GLY A 195 12.52 -6.88 10.69
N ALA A 196 12.52 -6.64 9.38
CA ALA A 196 13.10 -5.42 8.80
C ALA A 196 12.32 -4.17 9.21
N VAL A 197 10.97 -4.24 9.21
CA VAL A 197 10.13 -3.15 9.68
C VAL A 197 10.23 -2.98 11.19
N ALA A 198 10.36 -4.07 11.95
CA ALA A 198 10.58 -4.04 13.39
C ALA A 198 11.86 -3.28 13.76
N LYS A 199 12.97 -3.57 13.06
CA LYS A 199 14.24 -2.85 13.23
C LYS A 199 14.10 -1.38 12.86
N SER A 200 13.43 -1.08 11.75
CA SER A 200 13.17 0.31 11.36
C SER A 200 12.40 1.06 12.44
N ALA A 201 11.41 0.41 13.07
CA ALA A 201 10.54 1.01 14.08
C ALA A 201 11.26 1.39 15.39
N GLU A 202 12.49 0.94 15.62
CA GLU A 202 13.30 1.35 16.77
C GLU A 202 13.51 2.88 16.81
N THR A 203 13.48 3.56 15.66
CA THR A 203 13.56 5.03 15.59
C THR A 203 12.37 5.74 16.23
N LEU A 204 11.25 5.05 16.43
CA LEU A 204 10.07 5.56 17.13
C LEU A 204 10.13 5.33 18.65
N LEU A 205 11.20 4.73 19.16
CA LEU A 205 11.40 4.41 20.59
C LEU A 205 10.22 3.63 21.22
N PRO A 206 9.76 2.52 20.60
CA PRO A 206 8.66 1.74 21.13
C PRO A 206 9.05 1.03 22.44
N LYS A 207 8.10 0.91 23.38
CA LYS A 207 8.27 0.09 24.59
C LYS A 207 8.34 -1.39 24.26
N LYS A 208 7.70 -1.79 23.16
CA LYS A 208 7.61 -3.19 22.72
C LYS A 208 7.40 -3.27 21.22
N VAL A 209 8.05 -4.24 20.58
CA VAL A 209 7.86 -4.58 19.17
C VAL A 209 7.44 -6.04 19.05
N VAL A 210 6.39 -6.30 18.28
CA VAL A 210 5.88 -7.64 17.95
C VAL A 210 5.97 -7.81 16.45
N VAL A 211 6.56 -8.91 15.98
CA VAL A 211 6.60 -9.22 14.55
C VAL A 211 5.44 -10.15 14.21
N SER A 212 4.68 -9.81 13.17
CA SER A 212 3.63 -10.67 12.63
C SER A 212 4.21 -11.99 12.13
N GLU A 213 3.51 -13.10 12.40
CA GLU A 213 3.88 -14.44 11.92
C GLU A 213 3.77 -14.56 10.39
N ARG A 214 2.89 -13.77 9.77
CA ARG A 214 2.70 -13.73 8.32
C ARG A 214 2.84 -12.30 7.81
N PRO A 215 3.59 -12.07 6.72
CA PRO A 215 3.80 -10.73 6.17
C PRO A 215 2.61 -10.29 5.30
N ASP A 216 1.40 -10.47 5.80
CA ASP A 216 0.15 -10.13 5.12
C ASP A 216 -0.82 -9.41 6.07
N MET A 217 -1.94 -8.92 5.51
CA MET A 217 -2.92 -8.17 6.28
C MET A 217 -3.60 -9.01 7.37
N ARG A 218 -3.79 -10.31 7.16
CA ARG A 218 -4.45 -11.20 8.12
C ARG A 218 -3.52 -11.50 9.30
N GLY A 219 -2.24 -11.78 9.03
CA GLY A 219 -1.22 -11.95 10.05
C GLY A 219 -1.08 -10.70 10.92
N MET A 220 -1.06 -9.52 10.29
CA MET A 220 -1.01 -8.24 11.01
C MET A 220 -2.23 -8.02 11.90
N ALA A 221 -3.43 -8.28 11.39
CA ALA A 221 -4.66 -8.15 12.18
C ALA A 221 -4.65 -9.11 13.38
N ALA A 222 -4.30 -10.39 13.16
CA ALA A 222 -4.21 -11.39 14.23
C ALA A 222 -3.13 -11.03 15.27
N ALA A 223 -1.96 -10.56 14.84
CA ALA A 223 -0.88 -10.16 15.75
C ALA A 223 -1.27 -8.96 16.61
N THR A 224 -1.98 -7.98 16.04
CA THR A 224 -2.54 -6.84 16.78
C THR A 224 -3.65 -7.27 17.73
N ALA A 225 -4.58 -8.12 17.27
CA ALA A 225 -5.71 -8.61 18.07
C ALA A 225 -5.24 -9.30 19.36
N ARG A 226 -4.17 -10.09 19.30
CA ARG A 226 -3.57 -10.77 20.47
C ARG A 226 -3.01 -9.84 21.55
N LEU A 227 -2.91 -8.54 21.26
CA LEU A 227 -2.51 -7.53 22.23
C LEU A 227 -3.72 -6.86 22.89
N ILE A 228 -4.94 -7.15 22.45
CA ILE A 228 -6.18 -6.54 22.94
C ILE A 228 -6.88 -7.58 23.83
N ALA A 229 -7.29 -7.17 25.02
CA ALA A 229 -7.91 -8.04 26.03
C ALA A 229 -9.35 -8.41 25.67
#